data_AF-A0A438WHI8-F1
#
_entry.id   AF-A0A438WHI8-F1
#
_cell.length_a   1.000
_cell.length_b   1.000
_cell.length_c   1.000
_cell.angle_alpha   90.00
_cell.angle_beta   90.00
_cell.angle_gamma   90.00
#
_symmetry.space_group_name_H-M   'P 1'
#
loop_
_entity.id
_entity.type
_entity.pdbx_description
1 polymer ?
#
loop_
_entity_poly.entity_id
_entity_poly.type
_entity_poly.pdbx_seq_one_letter_code
_entity_poly.pdbx_strand_id
1 'polypeptide(L)'
;AKWIGIVPDKSKENERIVIITEFNNVKMGFLVHSARRIRRISWKDVEPASFSTSNSINKENITGTTRIENDQTLLILDLESILDDLKLNEDAKSAKDTPKERFEGEVLFLDDSRTARKTLKNHLSKLGFSITEAVDGEDGLNKLEML
;
A
#
# COMPACT_ATOMS: atom_id res chain seq x y z
N ALA A 1 1.95 17.67 -3.94
CA ALA A 1 2.88 18.31 -4.91
C ALA A 1 4.32 17.86 -4.68
N LYS A 2 4.94 18.21 -3.54
CA LYS A 2 6.34 17.87 -3.22
C LYS A 2 6.67 16.37 -3.31
N TRP A 3 5.81 15.51 -2.76
CA TRP A 3 6.03 14.06 -2.76
C TRP A 3 5.96 13.43 -4.17
N ILE A 4 5.04 13.91 -5.02
CA ILE A 4 4.86 13.42 -6.41
C ILE A 4 5.87 14.05 -7.39
N GLY A 5 6.67 15.04 -6.97
CA GLY A 5 7.62 15.73 -7.85
C GLY A 5 6.98 16.76 -8.80
N ILE A 6 5.78 17.25 -8.46
CA ILE A 6 5.07 18.24 -9.27
C ILE A 6 5.31 19.65 -8.72
N VAL A 7 5.65 20.59 -9.60
CA VAL A 7 5.73 22.02 -9.28
C VAL A 7 4.30 22.55 -9.03
N PRO A 8 3.98 23.05 -7.82
CA PRO A 8 2.66 23.60 -7.54
C PRO A 8 2.40 24.85 -8.38
N ASP A 9 1.16 25.01 -8.84
CA ASP A 9 0.72 26.26 -9.45
C ASP A 9 0.40 27.27 -8.34
N LYS A 10 1.21 28.33 -8.24
CA LYS A 10 1.06 29.38 -7.23
C LYS A 10 -0.24 30.18 -7.40
N SER A 11 -0.80 30.24 -8.60
CA SER A 11 -2.07 30.95 -8.84
C SER A 11 -3.27 30.29 -8.17
N LYS A 12 -3.16 29.01 -7.81
CA LYS A 12 -4.21 28.19 -7.20
C LYS A 12 -4.02 27.95 -5.70
N GLU A 13 -3.22 28.78 -5.03
CA GLU A 13 -2.91 28.62 -3.61
C GLU A 13 -4.15 28.69 -2.71
N ASN A 14 -5.11 29.56 -3.04
CA ASN A 14 -6.34 29.76 -2.29
C ASN A 14 -7.46 28.74 -2.60
N GLU A 15 -7.26 27.88 -3.60
CA GLU A 15 -8.24 26.85 -4.01
C GLU A 15 -7.97 25.49 -3.37
N ARG A 16 -6.88 25.37 -2.60
CA ARG A 16 -6.43 24.09 -2.06
C ARG A 16 -7.44 23.52 -1.09
N ILE A 17 -7.69 22.22 -1.22
CA ILE A 17 -8.50 21.44 -0.30
C ILE A 17 -7.67 20.27 0.24
N VAL A 18 -8.08 19.76 1.39
CA VAL A 18 -7.48 18.57 1.99
C VAL A 18 -8.46 17.41 1.87
N ILE A 19 -8.04 16.33 1.23
CA ILE A 19 -8.77 15.06 1.23
C ILE A 19 -8.32 14.27 2.46
N ILE A 20 -9.22 14.03 3.40
CA ILE A 20 -8.95 13.21 4.58
C ILE A 20 -9.28 11.76 4.26
N THR A 21 -8.37 10.86 4.59
CA THR A 21 -8.50 9.42 4.35
C THR A 21 -7.95 8.64 5.54
N GLU A 22 -8.35 7.38 5.64
CA GLU A 22 -7.87 6.44 6.65
C GLU A 22 -7.57 5.09 5.99
N PHE A 23 -6.33 4.62 6.11
CA PHE A 23 -5.88 3.33 5.59
C PHE A 23 -5.05 2.64 6.68
N ASN A 24 -5.30 1.36 6.96
CA ASN A 24 -4.60 0.60 8.00
C ASN A 24 -4.56 1.34 9.37
N ASN A 25 -5.65 1.98 9.76
CA ASN A 25 -5.78 2.81 10.98
C ASN A 25 -4.86 4.06 11.01
N VAL A 26 -4.22 4.38 9.89
CA VAL A 26 -3.44 5.60 9.70
C VAL A 26 -4.35 6.64 9.06
N LYS A 27 -4.65 7.71 9.79
CA LYS A 27 -5.36 8.88 9.27
C LYS A 27 -4.39 9.81 8.58
N MET A 28 -4.72 10.22 7.36
CA MET A 28 -3.84 11.08 6.55
C MET A 28 -4.65 12.10 5.74
N GLY A 29 -3.99 13.22 5.44
CA GLY A 29 -4.53 14.30 4.63
C GLY A 29 -3.74 14.50 3.34
N PHE A 30 -4.41 14.46 2.19
CA PHE A 30 -3.83 14.80 0.89
C PHE A 30 -4.19 16.23 0.50
N LEU A 31 -3.19 17.12 0.45
CA LEU A 31 -3.37 18.48 -0.05
C LEU A 31 -3.42 18.48 -1.59
N VAL A 32 -4.58 18.85 -2.15
CA VAL A 32 -4.82 18.90 -3.60
C VAL A 32 -5.33 20.28 -4.01
N HIS A 33 -5.18 20.63 -5.29
CA HIS A 33 -5.71 21.89 -5.83
C HIS A 33 -7.24 21.87 -5.92
N SER A 34 -7.84 20.73 -6.25
CA SER A 34 -9.31 20.58 -6.29
C SER A 34 -9.68 19.09 -6.35
N ALA A 35 -10.88 18.76 -5.88
CA ALA A 35 -11.52 17.48 -6.12
C ALA A 35 -12.71 17.73 -7.04
N ARG A 36 -12.66 17.15 -8.25
CA ARG A 36 -13.65 17.43 -9.30
C ARG A 36 -14.86 16.49 -9.23
N ARG A 37 -14.62 15.18 -9.32
CA ARG A 37 -15.68 14.16 -9.33
C ARG A 37 -15.15 12.78 -8.98
N ILE A 38 -16.03 11.92 -8.48
CA ILE A 38 -15.79 10.48 -8.30
C ILE A 38 -16.12 9.80 -9.63
N ARG A 39 -15.22 8.93 -10.11
CA ARG A 39 -15.39 8.17 -11.35
C ARG A 39 -15.28 6.69 -11.04
N ARG A 40 -16.22 5.89 -11.59
CA ARG A 40 -16.09 4.44 -11.63
C ARG A 40 -15.30 4.08 -12.88
N ILE A 41 -14.21 3.35 -12.72
CA ILE A 41 -13.32 2.91 -13.80
C ILE A 41 -13.29 1.38 -13.78
N SER A 42 -13.37 0.74 -14.95
CA SER A 42 -13.17 -0.71 -15.05
C SER A 42 -11.69 -1.03 -14.98
N TRP A 43 -11.31 -2.10 -14.30
CA TRP A 43 -9.93 -2.58 -14.28
C TRP A 43 -9.37 -2.87 -15.67
N LYS A 44 -10.23 -3.22 -16.63
CA LYS A 44 -9.83 -3.45 -18.04
C LYS A 44 -9.36 -2.18 -18.76
N ASP A 45 -9.73 -1.01 -18.24
CA ASP A 45 -9.40 0.30 -18.82
C ASP A 45 -8.19 0.93 -18.13
N VAL A 46 -7.55 0.20 -17.20
CA VAL A 46 -6.33 0.62 -16.52
C VAL A 46 -5.13 0.01 -17.23
N GLU A 47 -4.27 0.86 -17.76
CA GLU A 47 -3.03 0.49 -18.41
C GLU A 47 -1.85 0.70 -17.45
N PRO A 48 -0.78 -0.12 -17.54
CA PRO A 48 0.46 0.16 -16.84
C PRO A 48 0.97 1.55 -17.18
N ALA A 49 1.41 2.29 -16.17
CA ALA A 49 1.83 3.67 -16.38
C ALA A 49 3.11 3.72 -17.22
N SER A 50 3.01 4.22 -18.46
CA SER A 50 4.15 4.41 -19.35
C SER A 50 4.57 5.88 -19.33
N PHE A 51 5.64 6.20 -18.59
CA PHE A 51 6.20 7.55 -18.56
C PHE A 51 7.42 7.65 -19.47
N SER A 52 7.34 8.56 -20.46
CA SER A 52 8.52 9.03 -21.21
C SER A 52 9.53 9.66 -20.26
N THR A 53 10.82 9.54 -20.58
CA THR A 53 11.99 9.93 -19.77
C THR A 53 12.05 11.43 -19.40
N SER A 54 11.14 12.25 -19.92
CA SER A 54 11.08 13.71 -19.71
C SER A 54 10.24 14.17 -18.52
N ASN A 55 9.47 13.30 -17.86
CA ASN A 55 8.54 13.72 -16.83
C ASN A 55 9.17 13.63 -15.43
N SER A 56 9.15 14.74 -14.69
CA SER A 56 9.67 14.90 -13.31
C SER A 56 8.83 14.17 -12.24
N ILE A 57 7.94 13.27 -12.65
CA ILE A 57 7.06 12.52 -11.77
C ILE A 57 7.78 11.22 -11.43
N ASN A 58 7.97 10.95 -10.13
CA ASN A 58 8.57 9.71 -9.66
C ASN A 58 7.73 8.52 -10.13
N LYS A 59 8.26 7.75 -11.09
CA LYS A 59 7.54 6.68 -11.80
C LYS A 59 7.07 5.55 -10.86
N GLU A 60 7.75 5.38 -9.73
CA GLU A 60 7.51 4.31 -8.75
C GLU A 60 6.20 4.48 -7.97
N ASN A 61 5.58 5.66 -8.05
CA ASN A 61 4.47 6.07 -7.18
C ASN A 61 3.11 6.01 -7.87
N ILE A 62 3.05 5.39 -9.06
CA ILE A 62 1.87 5.35 -9.92
C ILE A 62 1.60 3.91 -10.31
N THR A 63 0.47 3.38 -9.86
CA THR A 63 0.04 2.01 -10.16
C THR A 63 -0.36 1.85 -11.62
N GLY A 64 -0.91 2.89 -12.24
CA GLY A 64 -1.39 2.82 -13.61
C GLY A 64 -1.92 4.15 -14.14
N THR A 65 -2.34 4.11 -15.39
CA THR A 65 -2.99 5.21 -16.07
C THR A 65 -4.30 4.76 -16.71
N THR A 66 -5.26 5.65 -16.81
CA THR A 66 -6.49 5.40 -17.57
C THR A 66 -6.84 6.60 -18.42
N ARG A 67 -7.40 6.37 -19.60
CA ARG A 67 -7.86 7.44 -20.50
C ARG A 67 -9.30 7.80 -20.17
N ILE A 68 -9.58 9.09 -20.17
CA ILE A 68 -10.93 9.64 -19.98
C ILE A 68 -11.36 10.45 -21.21
N GLU A 69 -12.54 11.08 -21.13
CA GLU A 69 -13.09 11.88 -22.21
C GLU A 69 -12.10 12.98 -22.65
N ASN A 70 -12.12 13.33 -23.94
CA ASN A 70 -11.21 14.33 -24.55
C ASN A 70 -9.73 13.94 -24.52
N ASP A 71 -9.43 12.64 -24.56
CA ASP A 71 -8.08 12.07 -24.59
C ASP A 71 -7.18 12.53 -23.43
N GLN A 72 -7.79 12.87 -22.29
CA GLN A 72 -7.04 13.18 -21.09
C GLN A 72 -6.66 11.89 -20.36
N THR A 73 -5.46 11.87 -19.78
CA THR A 73 -4.97 10.73 -18.99
C THR A 73 -5.10 11.04 -17.51
N LEU A 74 -5.71 10.12 -16.75
CA LEU A 74 -5.68 10.11 -15.30
C LEU A 74 -4.56 9.19 -14.81
N LEU A 75 -3.82 9.67 -13.82
CA LEU A 75 -2.81 8.91 -13.10
C LEU A 75 -3.45 8.28 -11.86
N ILE A 76 -3.21 7.00 -11.64
CA ILE A 76 -3.67 6.26 -10.45
C ILE A 76 -2.49 6.17 -9.49
N LEU A 77 -2.60 6.84 -8.35
CA LEU A 77 -1.56 6.86 -7.33
C LEU A 77 -1.53 5.56 -6.55
N ASP A 78 -0.32 5.08 -6.27
CA ASP A 78 -0.10 3.97 -5.36
C ASP A 78 -0.05 4.48 -3.90
N LEU A 79 -1.15 4.28 -3.18
CA LEU A 79 -1.26 4.69 -1.78
C LEU A 79 -0.44 3.80 -0.83
N GLU A 80 -0.20 2.53 -1.14
CA GLU A 80 0.55 1.63 -0.27
C GLU A 80 2.02 2.04 -0.23
N SER A 81 2.59 2.32 -1.41
CA SER A 81 3.95 2.85 -1.55
C SER A 81 4.11 4.20 -0.85
N ILE A 82 3.11 5.10 -0.93
CA ILE A 82 3.11 6.37 -0.16
C ILE A 82 3.23 6.12 1.35
N LEU A 83 2.48 5.14 1.86
CA LEU A 83 2.42 4.88 3.29
C LEU A 83 3.69 4.27 3.84
N ASP A 84 4.30 3.37 3.06
CA ASP A 84 5.57 2.76 3.41
C ASP A 84 6.73 3.77 3.35
N ASP A 85 6.78 4.63 2.33
CA ASP A 85 7.78 5.71 2.20
C ASP A 85 7.75 6.68 3.39
N LEU A 86 6.54 7.04 3.83
CA LEU A 86 6.34 7.95 4.95
C LEU A 86 6.51 7.27 6.32
N LYS A 87 6.81 5.96 6.35
CA LYS A 87 6.93 5.15 7.57
C LYS A 87 5.70 5.23 8.47
N LEU A 88 4.54 5.60 7.92
CA LEU A 88 3.32 5.79 8.71
C LEU A 88 2.71 4.46 9.17
N ASN A 89 3.14 3.36 8.54
CA ASN A 89 2.84 2.00 8.98
C ASN A 89 3.84 1.47 10.04
N GLU A 90 4.87 2.23 10.45
CA GLU A 90 5.87 1.73 11.41
C GLU A 90 5.33 1.65 12.84
N ASP A 91 4.36 2.49 13.25
CA ASP A 91 3.76 2.41 14.58
C ASP A 91 2.92 1.14 14.76
N ALA A 92 2.26 0.66 13.69
CA ALA A 92 1.61 -0.65 13.69
C ALA A 92 2.62 -1.81 13.68
N LYS A 93 3.83 -1.61 13.13
CA LYS A 93 4.93 -2.59 13.09
C LYS A 93 5.83 -2.55 14.33
N SER A 94 5.65 -1.56 15.21
CA SER A 94 6.51 -1.29 16.37
C SER A 94 5.75 -1.31 17.69
N ALA A 95 4.86 -2.29 17.87
CA ALA A 95 4.67 -2.85 19.20
C ALA A 95 6.03 -3.41 19.67
N LYS A 96 6.81 -2.56 20.34
CA LYS A 96 8.06 -2.87 21.05
C LYS A 96 7.79 -3.65 22.34
N ASP A 97 6.79 -4.51 22.34
CA ASP A 97 6.72 -5.55 23.35
C ASP A 97 7.59 -6.69 22.86
N THR A 98 8.87 -6.66 23.26
CA THR A 98 9.62 -7.92 23.38
C THR A 98 8.80 -8.81 24.31
N PRO A 99 8.26 -9.94 23.83
CA PRO A 99 7.46 -10.81 24.68
C PRO A 99 8.28 -11.20 25.90
N LYS A 100 7.73 -10.99 27.10
CA LYS A 100 8.37 -11.43 28.35
C LYS A 100 8.40 -12.96 28.45
N GLU A 101 7.51 -13.62 27.71
CA GLU A 101 7.40 -15.07 27.61
C GLU A 101 7.77 -15.50 26.20
N ARG A 102 8.67 -16.49 26.12
CA ARG A 102 9.04 -17.15 24.87
C ARG A 102 8.25 -18.45 24.79
N PHE A 103 7.49 -18.59 23.71
CA PHE A 103 6.72 -19.79 23.42
C PHE A 103 7.54 -20.73 22.54
N GLU A 104 7.28 -22.03 22.68
CA GLU A 104 7.82 -23.08 21.83
C GLU A 104 6.66 -23.82 21.16
N GLY A 105 6.79 -24.12 19.88
CA GLY A 105 5.76 -24.79 19.09
C GLY A 105 5.83 -24.42 17.62
N GLU A 106 5.14 -25.21 16.81
CA GLU A 106 5.01 -24.97 15.38
C GLU A 106 3.65 -24.35 15.07
N VAL A 107 3.65 -23.34 14.19
CA VAL A 107 2.43 -22.68 13.72
C VAL A 107 2.39 -22.76 12.20
N LEU A 108 1.35 -23.41 11.68
CA LEU A 108 0.93 -23.31 10.29
C LEU A 108 -0.23 -22.30 10.20
N PHE A 109 -0.10 -21.29 9.35
CA PHE A 109 -1.20 -20.38 9.05
C PHE A 109 -1.32 -20.12 7.54
N LEU A 110 -2.54 -19.80 7.12
CA LEU A 110 -2.93 -19.60 5.73
C LEU A 110 -3.57 -18.23 5.57
N ASP A 111 -3.12 -17.45 4.60
CA ASP A 111 -3.69 -16.15 4.23
C ASP A 111 -3.28 -15.81 2.79
N ASP A 112 -4.16 -15.24 1.97
CA ASP A 112 -3.88 -14.92 0.57
C ASP A 112 -3.09 -13.60 0.41
N SER A 113 -3.14 -12.70 1.40
CA SER A 113 -2.43 -11.43 1.43
C SER A 113 -0.97 -11.59 1.88
N ARG A 114 -0.04 -11.30 0.97
CA ARG A 114 1.41 -11.30 1.26
C ARG A 114 1.78 -10.37 2.41
N THR A 115 1.15 -9.21 2.50
CA THR A 115 1.42 -8.21 3.54
C THR A 115 0.94 -8.70 4.91
N ALA A 116 -0.23 -9.35 4.96
CA ALA A 116 -0.75 -9.96 6.18
C ALA A 116 0.15 -11.11 6.65
N ARG A 117 0.51 -12.05 5.76
CA ARG A 117 1.44 -13.15 6.07
C ARG A 117 2.76 -12.66 6.65
N LYS A 118 3.40 -11.68 5.99
CA LYS A 118 4.66 -11.10 6.46
C LYS A 118 4.54 -10.49 7.86
N THR A 119 3.43 -9.82 8.15
CA THR A 119 3.17 -9.20 9.46
C THR A 119 2.99 -10.27 10.54
N LEU A 120 2.18 -11.29 10.27
CA LEU A 120 1.91 -12.38 11.20
C LEU A 120 3.16 -13.21 11.48
N LYS A 121 3.94 -13.55 10.45
CA LYS A 121 5.24 -14.22 10.58
C LYS A 121 6.17 -13.45 11.50
N ASN A 122 6.34 -12.15 11.24
CA ASN A 122 7.24 -11.32 12.03
C ASN A 122 6.83 -11.25 13.52
N HIS A 123 5.53 -11.23 13.81
CA HIS A 123 5.04 -11.20 15.19
C HIS A 123 5.20 -12.54 15.89
N LEU A 124 4.78 -13.64 15.25
CA LEU A 124 4.88 -14.98 15.82
C LEU A 124 6.33 -15.46 15.99
N SER A 125 7.23 -15.09 15.07
CA SER A 125 8.65 -15.43 15.20
C SER A 125 9.31 -14.68 16.36
N LYS A 126 8.88 -13.44 16.64
CA LYS A 126 9.32 -12.70 17.85
C LYS A 126 8.85 -13.37 19.15
N LEU A 127 7.72 -14.10 19.11
CA LEU A 127 7.18 -14.86 20.25
C LEU A 127 7.88 -16.20 20.47
N GLY A 128 8.70 -16.67 19.53
CA GLY A 128 9.50 -17.90 19.65
C GLY A 128 8.99 -19.11 18.86
N PHE A 129 7.88 -18.97 18.12
CA PHE A 129 7.33 -20.05 17.31
C PHE A 129 8.14 -20.33 16.04
N SER A 130 8.18 -21.61 15.65
CA SER A 130 8.57 -22.05 14.30
C SER A 130 7.36 -21.92 13.37
N ILE A 131 7.54 -21.29 12.21
CA ILE A 131 6.41 -20.88 11.36
C ILE A 131 6.48 -21.53 9.98
N THR A 132 5.37 -22.11 9.58
CA THR A 132 5.08 -22.53 8.21
C THR A 132 3.95 -21.64 7.68
N GLU A 133 4.20 -20.92 6.58
CA GLU A 133 3.23 -20.03 5.95
C GLU A 133 2.67 -20.69 4.69
N ALA A 134 1.38 -20.57 4.45
CA ALA A 134 0.75 -21.02 3.21
C ALA A 134 -0.10 -19.93 2.57
N VAL A 135 -0.19 -19.94 1.24
CA VAL A 135 -0.88 -18.89 0.47
C VAL A 135 -2.36 -19.19 0.23
N ASP A 136 -2.75 -20.46 0.35
CA ASP A 136 -4.11 -20.95 0.20
C ASP A 136 -4.26 -22.33 0.88
N GLY A 137 -5.44 -22.94 0.73
CA GLY A 137 -5.75 -24.25 1.31
C GLY A 137 -4.98 -25.42 0.72
N GLU A 138 -4.66 -25.39 -0.58
CA GLU A 138 -3.92 -26.48 -1.25
C GLU A 138 -2.45 -26.45 -0.83
N ASP A 139 -1.81 -25.29 -0.89
CA ASP A 139 -0.46 -25.07 -0.38
C ASP A 139 -0.36 -25.41 1.12
N GLY A 140 -1.38 -25.04 1.90
CA GLY A 140 -1.45 -25.34 3.32
C GLY A 140 -1.55 -26.83 3.62
N LEU A 141 -2.39 -27.56 2.88
CA LEU A 141 -2.53 -29.01 3.03
C LEU A 141 -1.23 -29.73 2.67
N ASN A 142 -0.62 -29.38 1.53
CA ASN A 142 0.65 -29.95 1.09
C ASN A 142 1.76 -29.72 2.13
N LYS A 143 1.81 -28.53 2.72
CA LYS A 143 2.79 -28.20 3.78
C LYS A 143 2.50 -28.95 5.07
N LEU A 144 1.24 -29.08 5.46
CA LEU A 144 0.85 -29.82 6.66
C LEU A 144 1.25 -31.29 6.58
N GLU A 145 1.13 -31.92 5.41
CA GLU A 145 1.55 -33.31 5.20
C GLU A 145 3.08 -33.52 5.24
N MET A 146 3.86 -32.43 5.14
CA MET A 146 5.34 -32.45 5.21
C MET A 146 5.90 -32.12 6.60
N LEU A 147 5.05 -31.74 7.56
CA LEU A 147 5.43 -31.49 8.96
C LEU A 147 5.39 -32.79 9.77
#